data_AF-A0A3C1P763-F1
#
_entry.id   AF-A0A3C1P763-F1
#
_cell.length_a   1.000
_cell.length_b   1.000
_cell.length_c   1.000
_cell.angle_alpha   90.00
_cell.angle_beta   90.00
_cell.angle_gamma   90.00
#
_symmetry.space_group_name_H-M   'P 1'
#
loop_
_entity.id
_entity.type
_entity.pdbx_description
1 polymer ?
#
loop_
_entity_poly.entity_id
_entity_poly.type
_entity_poly.pdbx_seq_one_letter_code
_entity_poly.pdbx_strand_id
1 'polypeptide(L)' 'VPSGASTGAFEASERRDGGDRYNGKGVLEAVAAAEDEIAAEVIGVDATEQRLIDQMMIDLDGTPNKS' A
#
# COMPACT_ATOMS: atom_id res chain seq x y z
N VAL A 1 9.48 -0.67 -2.72
CA VAL A 1 8.60 -1.03 -3.85
C VAL A 1 9.14 -0.38 -5.12
N PRO A 2 9.39 -1.10 -6.23
CA PRO A 2 9.73 -0.52 -7.54
C PRO A 2 8.46 -0.10 -8.31
N SER A 3 8.58 0.83 -9.26
CA SER A 3 7.47 1.27 -10.11
C SER A 3 7.65 0.77 -11.55
N GLY A 4 6.63 0.14 -12.11
CA GLY A 4 6.61 -0.35 -13.49
C GLY A 4 6.26 0.74 -14.48
N ALA A 5 6.98 0.82 -15.61
CA ALA A 5 6.64 1.77 -16.68
C ALA A 5 5.48 1.29 -17.58
N SER A 6 5.18 -0.02 -17.57
CA SER A 6 4.12 -0.67 -18.36
C SER A 6 3.19 -1.42 -17.41
N THR A 7 2.41 -0.67 -16.63
CA THR A 7 1.45 -1.24 -15.67
C THR A 7 0.31 -1.94 -16.41
N GLY A 8 0.19 -3.25 -16.24
CA GLY A 8 -0.92 -4.04 -16.77
C GLY A 8 -2.25 -3.74 -16.05
N ALA A 9 -3.38 -3.92 -16.75
CA ALA A 9 -4.72 -3.64 -16.21
C ALA A 9 -5.15 -4.54 -15.02
N PHE A 10 -4.36 -5.56 -14.68
CA PHE A 10 -4.63 -6.51 -13.60
C PHE A 10 -3.54 -6.48 -12.51
N GLU A 11 -2.64 -5.49 -12.54
CA GLU A 11 -1.69 -5.27 -11.45
C GLU A 11 -2.41 -4.72 -10.21
N ALA A 12 -1.83 -4.95 -9.03
CA ALA A 12 -2.26 -4.27 -7.83
C ALA A 12 -2.08 -2.75 -7.98
N SER A 13 -2.95 -1.97 -7.35
CA SER A 13 -2.95 -0.51 -7.48
C SER A 13 -1.68 0.08 -6.88
N GLU A 14 -1.01 0.94 -7.65
CA GLU A 14 0.06 1.80 -7.14
C GLU A 14 -0.53 3.18 -6.83
N ARG A 15 -0.77 3.47 -5.55
CA ARG A 15 -1.39 4.74 -5.13
C ARG A 15 -0.46 5.92 -5.40
N ARG A 16 -0.99 6.92 -6.13
CA ARG A 16 -0.31 8.17 -6.50
C ARG A 16 -1.13 9.37 -6.04
N ASP A 17 -0.47 10.37 -5.46
CA ASP A 17 -1.12 11.56 -4.90
C ASP A 17 -1.83 12.42 -5.96
N GLY A 18 -1.41 12.32 -7.23
CA GLY A 18 -1.82 13.30 -8.24
C GLY A 18 -1.28 14.71 -7.93
N GLY A 19 -1.94 15.73 -8.49
CA GLY A 19 -1.54 17.14 -8.32
C GLY A 19 -0.20 17.53 -8.98
N ASP A 20 0.33 18.68 -8.59
CA ASP A 20 1.51 19.28 -9.26
C ASP A 20 2.85 18.69 -8.80
N ARG A 21 2.88 18.12 -7.59
CA ARG A 21 4.12 17.60 -7.00
C ARG A 21 4.59 16.37 -7.76
N TYR A 22 5.83 16.40 -8.24
CA TYR A 22 6.44 15.35 -9.05
C TYR A 22 5.60 14.96 -10.29
N ASN A 23 4.89 15.91 -10.90
CA ASN A 23 4.00 15.65 -12.04
C ASN A 23 2.93 14.58 -11.72
N GLY A 24 2.30 14.70 -10.55
CA GLY A 24 1.28 13.77 -10.09
C GLY A 24 1.79 12.46 -9.50
N LYS A 25 3.12 12.26 -9.45
CA LYS A 25 3.74 10.99 -9.03
C LYS A 25 4.12 10.95 -7.55
N GLY A 26 3.61 11.90 -6.76
CA GLY A 26 3.71 11.82 -5.30
C GLY A 26 3.12 10.50 -4.76
N VAL A 27 3.53 10.12 -3.55
CA VAL A 27 3.09 8.91 -2.85
C VAL A 27 2.88 9.17 -1.34
N LEU A 28 2.66 10.42 -0.93
CA LEU A 28 2.43 10.79 0.46
C LEU A 28 1.17 10.12 1.02
N GLU A 29 0.12 9.90 0.21
CA GLU A 29 -1.06 9.18 0.67
C GLU A 29 -0.77 7.72 0.99
N ALA A 30 0.08 7.07 0.19
CA ALA A 30 0.54 5.70 0.44
C ALA A 30 1.43 5.63 1.68
N VAL A 31 2.28 6.64 1.91
CA VAL A 31 3.11 6.73 3.11
C VAL A 31 2.26 6.95 4.36
N ALA A 32 1.26 7.83 4.30
CA ALA A 32 0.34 8.08 5.41
C ALA A 32 -0.44 6.81 5.79
N ALA A 33 -0.97 6.07 4.81
CA ALA A 33 -1.63 4.79 5.08
C ALA A 33 -0.69 3.77 5.76
N ALA A 34 0.60 3.79 5.43
CA ALA A 34 1.59 2.94 6.07
C ALA A 34 1.91 3.35 7.53
N GLU A 35 2.08 4.65 7.77
CA GLU A 35 2.44 5.21 9.08
C GLU A 35 1.26 5.22 10.07
N ASP A 36 0.03 5.38 9.58
CA ASP A 36 -1.16 5.51 10.42
C ASP A 36 -1.96 4.20 10.48
N GLU A 37 -2.59 3.80 9.38
CA GLU A 37 -3.55 2.68 9.36
C GLU A 37 -2.86 1.32 9.49
N ILE A 38 -1.87 1.04 8.63
CA ILE A 38 -1.18 -0.26 8.63
C ILE A 38 -0.38 -0.43 9.92
N ALA A 39 0.36 0.60 10.36
CA ALA A 39 1.13 0.54 11.58
C ALA A 39 0.24 0.23 12.80
N ALA A 40 -0.93 0.87 12.91
CA ALA A 40 -1.87 0.60 13.99
C ALA A 40 -2.36 -0.85 14.02
N GLU A 41 -2.51 -1.47 12.84
CA GLU A 41 -2.99 -2.85 12.72
C GLU A 41 -1.91 -3.90 13.02
N VAL A 42 -0.67 -3.71 12.53
CA VAL A 42 0.37 -4.76 12.57
C VAL A 42 1.39 -4.63 13.71
N ILE A 43 1.44 -3.49 14.40
CA ILE A 43 2.37 -3.31 15.53
C ILE A 43 2.04 -4.31 16.64
N GLY A 44 3.07 -5.02 17.10
CA GLY A 44 2.95 -6.04 18.15
C GLY A 44 2.79 -7.46 17.63
N VAL A 45 2.63 -7.65 16.31
CA VAL A 45 2.70 -8.96 15.67
C VAL A 45 4.18 -9.37 15.50
N ASP A 46 4.49 -10.65 15.72
CA ASP A 46 5.83 -11.17 15.48
C ASP A 46 6.17 -11.03 13.98
N ALA A 47 7.32 -10.42 13.69
CA ALA A 47 7.77 -10.20 12.32
C ALA A 47 7.99 -11.50 11.53
N THR A 48 8.13 -12.66 12.18
CA THR A 48 8.21 -13.95 11.49
C THR A 48 6.87 -14.47 10.99
N GLU A 49 5.75 -13.91 11.48
CA GLU A 49 4.38 -14.29 11.10
C GLU A 49 3.97 -13.64 9.77
N GLN A 50 4.78 -13.81 8.72
CA GLN A 50 4.61 -13.19 7.41
C GLN A 50 3.20 -13.36 6.84
N ARG A 51 2.65 -14.58 6.89
CA ARG A 51 1.31 -14.87 6.35
C ARG A 51 0.20 -14.14 7.09
N LEU A 52 0.37 -13.97 8.40
CA LEU A 52 -0.60 -13.26 9.23
C LEU A 52 -0.54 -11.77 8.90
N ILE A 53 0.65 -11.18 8.88
CA ILE A 53 0.86 -9.77 8.55
C ILE A 53 0.30 -9.46 7.15
N ASP A 54 0.59 -10.30 6.15
CA ASP A 54 0.06 -10.15 4.80
C ASP A 54 -1.47 -10.20 4.77
N GLN A 55 -2.09 -11.12 5.52
CA GLN A 55 -3.54 -11.24 5.58
C GLN A 55 -4.19 -10.05 6.30
N MET A 56 -3.59 -9.57 7.39
CA MET A 56 -4.07 -8.39 8.12
C MET A 56 -4.10 -7.15 7.21
N MET A 57 -3.04 -6.93 6.42
CA MET A 57 -3.01 -5.83 5.46
C MET A 57 -4.01 -5.99 4.31
N ILE A 58 -4.24 -7.22 3.83
CA ILE A 58 -5.26 -7.50 2.79
C ILE A 58 -6.67 -7.23 3.33
N ASP A 59 -6.95 -7.70 4.54
CA ASP A 59 -8.26 -7.54 5.18
C ASP A 59 -8.53 -6.08 5.54
N LEU A 60 -7.50 -5.34 5.99
CA LEU A 60 -7.56 -3.91 6.28
C LEU A 60 -7.92 -3.09 5.04
N ASP A 61 -7.27 -3.36 3.91
CA ASP A 61 -7.57 -2.69 2.63
C ASP A 61 -8.96 -3.07 2.10
N GLY A 62 -9.33 -4.35 2.18
CA GLY A 62 -10.66 -4.83 1.83
C GLY A 62 -11.00 -4.83 0.34
N THR A 63 -10.08 -4.42 -0.54
CA THR A 63 -10.29 -4.41 -2.00
C THR A 63 -9.53 -5.54 -2.70
N PRO A 64 -10.05 -6.07 -3.82
CA PRO A 64 -9.36 -7.13 -4.56
C PRO A 64 -8.00 -6.72 -5.12
N ASN A 65 -7.76 -5.42 -5.33
CA ASN A 65 -6.57 -4.91 -6.01
C ASN A 65 -5.74 -3.91 -5.17
N LYS A 66 -6.00 -3.77 -3.87
CA LYS A 66 -5.25 -2.88 -2.96
C LYS A 66 -5.34 -1.39 -3.32
N SER A 67 -6.55 -0.88 -3.56
CA SER A 67 -6.79 0.48 -4.10
C SER A 67 -7.01 1.54 -3.03
#